data_AF-A0A851I5W9-F1
#
_entry.id   AF-A0A851I5W9-F1
#
_cell.length_a   1.000
_cell.length_b   1.000
_cell.length_c   1.000
_cell.angle_alpha   90.00
_cell.angle_beta   90.00
_cell.angle_gamma   90.00
#
_symmetry.space_group_name_H-M   'P 1'
#
loop_
_entity.id
_entity.type
_entity.pdbx_description
1 polymer ?
#
loop_
_entity_poly.entity_id
_entity_poly.type
_entity_poly.pdbx_seq_one_letter_code
_entity_poly.pdbx_strand_id
1 'polypeptide(L)'
;MKKRFLFICLILMFISCGKSDRKKYSKKDFKNIDFNKNYDFKHKESFMGEASSVYYEWNLECVELNCSISYLNKEKNYSNKVALVLKDYKQKNNIIKKIINGMKNPNENVVINDYYPKSKIIIYDKNKYYSFDSNVENKDFYKILDNLFGENHEKLLKELEKAKK
;
A
#
# COMPACT_ATOMS: atom_id res chain seq x y z
N MET A 1 -2.84 -50.60 14.37
CA MET A 1 -3.15 -49.22 14.82
C MET A 1 -2.14 -48.19 14.30
N LYS A 2 -1.96 -48.06 12.97
CA LYS A 2 -1.08 -47.04 12.36
C LYS A 2 -1.75 -46.25 11.23
N LYS A 3 -2.76 -46.83 10.56
CA LYS A 3 -3.47 -46.21 9.43
C LYS A 3 -4.50 -45.14 9.81
N ARG A 4 -5.09 -45.18 11.02
CA ARG A 4 -6.01 -44.12 11.50
C ARG A 4 -5.28 -42.85 11.96
N PHE A 5 -4.04 -42.99 12.44
CA PHE A 5 -3.23 -41.86 12.92
C PHE A 5 -2.76 -40.96 11.76
N LEU A 6 -2.43 -41.57 10.61
CA LEU A 6 -2.01 -40.85 9.41
C LEU A 6 -3.12 -39.95 8.84
N PHE A 7 -4.38 -40.38 8.97
CA PHE A 7 -5.53 -39.65 8.45
C PHE A 7 -5.85 -38.38 9.28
N ILE A 8 -5.62 -38.42 10.59
CA ILE A 8 -5.81 -37.26 11.48
C ILE A 8 -4.73 -36.20 11.22
N CYS A 9 -3.48 -36.61 10.98
CA CYS A 9 -2.40 -35.69 10.61
C CYS A 9 -2.66 -34.98 9.27
N LEU A 10 -3.24 -35.67 8.28
CA LEU A 10 -3.61 -35.07 6.99
C LEU A 10 -4.74 -34.04 7.14
N ILE A 11 -5.74 -34.30 7.98
CA ILE A 11 -6.85 -33.35 8.24
C ILE A 11 -6.35 -32.08 8.97
N LEU A 12 -5.35 -32.21 9.86
CA LEU A 12 -4.76 -31.08 10.56
C LEU A 12 -3.91 -30.16 9.65
N MET A 13 -3.35 -30.67 8.54
CA MET A 13 -2.61 -29.84 7.59
C MET A 13 -3.51 -28.86 6.82
N PHE A 14 -4.79 -29.21 6.58
CA PHE A 14 -5.74 -28.35 5.87
C PHE A 14 -6.29 -27.19 6.73
N ILE A 15 -6.16 -27.26 8.07
CA ILE A 15 -6.58 -26.18 8.97
C ILE A 15 -5.48 -25.09 9.09
N SER A 16 -4.26 -25.37 8.62
CA SER A 16 -3.16 -24.40 8.61
C SER A 16 -3.15 -23.48 7.37
N CYS A 17 -4.19 -23.50 6.54
CA CYS A 17 -4.53 -22.34 5.72
C CYS A 17 -5.09 -21.25 6.65
N GLY A 18 -4.27 -20.83 7.62
CA GLY A 18 -4.50 -19.67 8.43
C GLY A 18 -4.73 -18.55 7.44
N LYS A 19 -5.96 -18.02 7.44
CA LYS A 19 -6.22 -16.68 6.96
C LYS A 19 -5.05 -15.87 7.49
N SER A 20 -4.17 -15.41 6.60
CA SER A 20 -3.11 -14.49 6.97
C SER A 20 -3.83 -13.44 7.78
N ASP A 21 -3.58 -13.40 9.09
CA ASP A 21 -4.06 -12.37 9.98
C ASP A 21 -3.37 -11.11 9.48
N ARG A 22 -3.90 -10.55 8.39
CA ARG A 22 -3.49 -9.27 7.82
C ARG A 22 -3.81 -8.32 8.95
N LYS A 23 -2.80 -8.05 9.77
CA LYS A 23 -2.92 -7.33 11.02
C LYS A 23 -3.61 -6.02 10.70
N LYS A 24 -4.91 -5.95 11.02
CA LYS A 24 -5.74 -4.78 10.76
C LYS A 24 -5.11 -3.62 11.54
N TYR A 25 -5.05 -2.45 10.91
CA TYR A 25 -4.47 -1.24 11.48
C TYR A 25 -4.73 -1.11 12.99
N SER A 26 -3.66 -0.98 13.77
CA SER A 26 -3.74 -0.57 15.17
C SER A 26 -3.02 0.76 15.35
N LYS A 27 -3.74 1.76 15.88
CA LYS A 27 -3.19 3.07 16.26
C LYS A 27 -1.99 2.95 17.21
N LYS A 28 -1.87 1.82 17.93
CA LYS A 28 -0.74 1.48 18.81
C LYS A 28 0.55 1.22 18.00
N ASP A 29 0.45 0.59 16.83
CA ASP A 29 1.61 0.25 16.00
C ASP A 29 2.24 1.50 15.35
N PHE A 30 1.43 2.51 14.98
CA PHE A 30 1.93 3.79 14.47
C PHE A 30 2.78 4.54 15.51
N LYS A 31 2.36 4.54 16.79
CA LYS A 31 3.13 5.17 17.88
C LYS A 31 4.50 4.51 18.10
N ASN A 32 4.67 3.27 17.64
CA ASN A 32 5.91 2.51 17.81
C ASN A 32 6.88 2.69 16.62
N ILE A 33 6.51 3.48 15.61
CA ILE A 33 7.42 3.85 14.52
C ILE A 33 8.34 4.95 15.01
N ASP A 34 9.63 4.66 15.06
CA ASP A 34 10.67 5.64 15.32
C ASP A 34 11.00 6.45 14.07
N PHE A 35 10.34 7.59 13.89
CA PHE A 35 10.55 8.49 12.75
C PHE A 35 11.90 9.24 12.77
N ASN A 36 12.79 8.96 13.72
CA ASN A 36 14.19 9.40 13.63
C ASN A 36 15.03 8.42 12.79
N LYS A 37 14.49 7.24 12.47
CA LYS A 37 15.09 6.30 11.53
C LYS A 37 14.70 6.62 10.09
N ASN A 38 15.56 6.16 9.18
CA ASN A 38 15.46 6.39 7.74
C ASN A 38 14.83 5.21 7.01
N TYR A 39 13.62 4.80 7.45
CA TYR A 39 12.94 3.63 6.86
C TYR A 39 12.65 3.80 5.38
N ASP A 40 12.75 2.71 4.65
CA ASP A 40 12.21 2.59 3.30
C ASP A 40 10.74 2.28 3.35
N PHE A 41 10.01 2.59 2.28
CA PHE A 41 8.60 2.29 2.23
C PHE A 41 8.10 1.94 0.83
N LYS A 42 7.02 1.16 0.80
CA LYS A 42 6.20 0.91 -0.38
C LYS A 42 4.76 1.20 -0.03
N HIS A 43 4.13 2.08 -0.78
CA HIS A 43 2.73 2.41 -0.65
C HIS A 43 1.98 2.05 -1.92
N LYS A 44 0.83 1.41 -1.75
CA LYS A 44 -0.14 1.06 -2.79
C LYS A 44 -1.45 1.75 -2.45
N GLU A 45 -1.97 2.51 -3.40
CA GLU A 45 -3.33 3.04 -3.35
C GLU A 45 -4.10 2.46 -4.52
N SER A 46 -5.09 1.62 -4.23
CA SER A 46 -5.91 0.98 -5.25
C SER A 46 -7.35 1.38 -5.12
N PHE A 47 -8.05 1.47 -6.25
CA PHE A 47 -9.48 1.77 -6.30
C PHE A 47 -10.13 1.04 -7.46
N MET A 48 -11.43 0.76 -7.34
CA MET A 48 -12.22 0.24 -8.44
C MET A 48 -12.85 1.40 -9.22
N GLY A 49 -12.85 1.30 -10.55
CA GLY A 49 -13.59 2.23 -11.39
C GLY A 49 -15.10 2.04 -11.24
N GLU A 50 -15.89 2.86 -11.96
CA GLU A 50 -17.36 2.81 -11.95
C GLU A 50 -17.93 1.41 -12.28
N ALA A 51 -17.19 0.60 -13.05
CA ALA A 51 -17.45 -0.82 -13.23
C ALA A 51 -16.66 -1.66 -12.21
N SER A 52 -17.34 -2.52 -11.47
CA SER A 52 -16.80 -3.42 -10.43
C SER A 52 -15.75 -4.44 -10.90
N SER A 53 -15.38 -4.42 -12.18
CA SER A 53 -14.34 -5.24 -12.79
C SER A 53 -13.06 -4.46 -13.14
N VAL A 54 -13.09 -3.13 -13.04
CA VAL A 54 -11.97 -2.26 -13.44
C VAL A 54 -11.14 -1.89 -12.21
N TYR A 55 -9.88 -2.31 -12.21
CA TYR A 55 -8.94 -2.12 -11.10
C TYR A 55 -7.82 -1.15 -11.49
N TYR A 56 -7.57 -0.17 -10.63
CA TYR A 56 -6.47 0.78 -10.76
C TYR A 56 -5.58 0.73 -9.51
N GLU A 57 -4.26 0.91 -9.67
CA GLU A 57 -3.31 0.89 -8.54
C GLU A 57 -2.16 1.88 -8.76
N TRP A 58 -2.05 2.88 -7.89
CA TRP A 58 -0.84 3.67 -7.73
C TRP A 58 0.15 2.94 -6.84
N ASN A 59 1.41 2.93 -7.22
CA ASN A 59 2.51 2.41 -6.41
C ASN A 59 3.55 3.52 -6.22
N LEU A 60 3.85 3.87 -4.98
CA LEU A 60 4.96 4.75 -4.60
C LEU A 60 5.95 3.94 -3.74
N GLU A 61 7.17 3.78 -4.24
CA GLU A 61 8.25 3.06 -3.55
C GLU A 61 9.42 4.00 -3.35
N CYS A 62 9.96 4.08 -2.13
CA CYS A 62 11.13 4.87 -1.80
C CYS A 62 12.16 4.03 -1.04
N VAL A 63 13.36 3.92 -1.62
CA VAL A 63 14.55 3.31 -1.02
C VAL A 63 15.58 4.40 -0.81
N GLU A 64 16.03 4.58 0.43
CA GLU A 64 16.79 5.75 0.86
C GLU A 64 16.05 7.04 0.48
N LEU A 65 16.59 7.88 -0.40
CA LEU A 65 15.91 9.08 -0.92
C LEU A 65 15.39 8.89 -2.36
N ASN A 66 15.67 7.75 -2.99
CA ASN A 66 15.27 7.46 -4.36
C ASN A 66 13.87 6.87 -4.37
N CYS A 67 12.94 7.55 -5.01
CA CYS A 67 11.56 7.13 -5.13
C CYS A 67 11.21 6.80 -6.58
N SER A 68 10.26 5.90 -6.74
CA SER A 68 9.62 5.62 -8.02
C SER A 68 8.11 5.54 -7.86
N ILE A 69 7.41 6.05 -8.86
CA ILE A 69 5.98 5.89 -8.99
C ILE A 69 5.64 5.07 -10.23
N SER A 70 4.63 4.23 -10.12
CA SER A 70 4.00 3.58 -11.27
C SER A 70 2.50 3.48 -11.07
N TYR A 71 1.78 3.40 -12.19
CA TYR A 71 0.34 3.26 -12.21
C TYR A 71 -0.07 1.99 -12.96
N LEU A 72 -0.97 1.21 -12.36
CA LEU A 72 -1.63 0.08 -13.00
C LEU A 72 -2.98 0.55 -13.55
N ASN A 73 -3.19 0.35 -14.85
CA ASN A 73 -4.46 0.68 -15.50
C ASN A 73 -5.42 -0.51 -15.54
N LYS A 74 -6.62 -0.29 -16.10
CA LYS A 74 -7.68 -1.30 -16.27
C LYS A 74 -7.25 -2.59 -16.98
N GLU A 75 -6.25 -2.52 -17.86
CA GLU A 75 -5.73 -3.65 -18.63
C GLU A 75 -4.69 -4.47 -17.85
N LYS A 76 -4.46 -4.13 -16.57
CA LYS A 76 -3.40 -4.69 -15.72
C LYS A 76 -1.99 -4.47 -16.29
N ASN A 77 -1.83 -3.40 -17.07
CA ASN A 77 -0.55 -3.00 -17.64
C ASN A 77 0.04 -1.85 -16.83
N TYR A 78 1.15 -2.11 -16.13
CA TYR A 78 1.90 -1.06 -15.43
C TYR A 78 2.44 -0.03 -16.41
N SER A 79 2.38 1.24 -16.01
CA SER A 79 3.09 2.33 -16.67
C SER A 79 4.61 2.15 -16.53
N ASN A 80 5.37 2.89 -17.33
CA ASN A 80 6.77 3.12 -17.02
C ASN A 80 6.90 3.75 -15.63
N LYS A 81 7.96 3.39 -14.90
CA LYS A 81 8.26 3.98 -13.61
C LYS A 81 8.79 5.39 -13.80
N VAL A 82 8.21 6.36 -13.10
CA VAL A 82 8.79 7.71 -13.02
C VAL A 82 9.61 7.77 -11.74
N ALA A 83 10.89 8.07 -11.89
CA ALA A 83 11.82 8.21 -10.77
C ALA A 83 11.87 9.66 -10.28
N LEU A 84 12.02 9.84 -8.98
CA LEU A 84 12.29 11.13 -8.36
C LEU A 84 13.19 10.95 -7.14
N VAL A 85 13.91 12.01 -6.76
CA VAL A 85 14.77 12.01 -5.58
C VAL A 85 14.18 12.98 -4.56
N LEU A 86 13.95 12.49 -3.34
CA LEU A 86 13.52 13.33 -2.23
C LEU A 86 14.67 14.20 -1.75
N LYS A 87 14.34 15.40 -1.27
CA LYS A 87 15.29 16.36 -0.73
C LYS A 87 16.07 15.81 0.47
N ASP A 88 15.35 15.20 1.41
CA ASP A 88 15.92 14.72 2.66
C ASP A 88 15.02 13.68 3.35
N TYR A 89 15.55 13.04 4.39
CA TYR A 89 14.82 12.05 5.18
C TYR A 89 13.66 12.65 5.98
N LYS A 90 13.68 13.97 6.26
CA LYS A 90 12.57 14.67 6.91
C LYS A 90 11.36 14.74 5.98
N GLN A 91 11.57 15.00 4.68
CA GLN A 91 10.55 14.92 3.66
C GLN A 91 10.00 13.49 3.55
N LYS A 92 10.88 12.48 3.48
CA LYS A 92 10.46 11.06 3.45
C LYS A 92 9.58 10.69 4.64
N ASN A 93 10.01 11.05 5.85
CA ASN A 93 9.26 10.73 7.07
C ASN A 93 7.93 11.48 7.16
N ASN A 94 7.86 12.71 6.62
CA ASN A 94 6.61 13.46 6.50
C ASN A 94 5.64 12.80 5.51
N ILE A 95 6.12 12.27 4.38
CA ILE A 95 5.31 11.52 3.42
C ILE A 95 4.71 10.28 4.09
N ILE A 96 5.53 9.47 4.77
CA ILE A 96 5.06 8.28 5.50
C ILE A 96 3.97 8.67 6.52
N LYS A 97 4.19 9.72 7.31
CA LYS A 97 3.20 10.21 8.28
C LYS A 97 1.89 10.64 7.62
N LYS A 98 1.96 11.39 6.52
CA LYS A 98 0.77 11.85 5.78
C LYS A 98 -0.01 10.67 5.19
N ILE A 99 0.68 9.70 4.58
CA ILE A 99 0.05 8.48 4.07
C ILE A 99 -0.70 7.77 5.21
N ILE A 100 -0.01 7.44 6.32
CA ILE A 100 -0.66 6.73 7.43
C ILE A 100 -1.79 7.55 8.06
N ASN A 101 -1.68 8.88 8.12
CA ASN A 101 -2.74 9.73 8.63
C ASN A 101 -3.97 9.74 7.71
N GLY A 102 -3.78 9.82 6.40
CA GLY A 102 -4.87 9.77 5.43
C GLY A 102 -5.56 8.39 5.36
N MET A 103 -4.89 7.33 5.82
CA MET A 103 -5.49 6.00 5.99
C MET A 103 -6.42 5.90 7.21
N LYS A 104 -6.42 6.87 8.13
CA LYS A 104 -7.23 6.82 9.36
C LYS A 104 -8.68 7.18 9.07
N ASN A 105 -9.59 6.24 9.34
CA ASN A 105 -10.99 6.57 9.59
C ASN A 105 -11.32 6.21 11.05
N PRO A 106 -11.75 7.16 11.91
CA PRO A 106 -12.01 6.92 13.33
C PRO A 106 -13.27 6.10 13.60
N ASN A 107 -14.19 6.03 12.63
CA ASN A 107 -15.41 5.27 12.68
C ASN A 107 -15.42 4.42 11.42
N GLU A 108 -15.51 3.09 11.55
CA GLU A 108 -16.19 2.23 10.57
C GLU A 108 -15.96 0.76 10.91
N ASN A 109 -16.98 0.15 11.50
CA ASN A 109 -17.29 -1.25 11.30
C ASN A 109 -17.73 -1.46 9.83
N VAL A 110 -16.88 -1.12 8.86
CA VAL A 110 -17.17 -1.42 7.46
C VAL A 110 -17.02 -2.91 7.28
N VAL A 111 -18.16 -3.54 7.00
CA VAL A 111 -18.27 -4.87 6.46
C VAL A 111 -17.34 -4.95 5.26
N ILE A 112 -16.32 -5.79 5.38
CA ILE A 112 -15.27 -5.96 4.39
C ILE A 112 -15.89 -6.66 3.18
N ASN A 113 -16.23 -5.92 2.13
CA ASN A 113 -16.26 -6.52 0.79
C ASN A 113 -14.84 -6.52 0.24
N ASP A 114 -14.46 -7.59 -0.45
CA ASP A 114 -13.13 -7.71 -1.06
C ASP A 114 -12.81 -6.64 -2.12
N TYR A 115 -13.82 -5.86 -2.52
CA TYR A 115 -13.85 -4.91 -3.63
C TYR A 115 -13.56 -3.44 -3.26
N TYR A 116 -13.30 -3.10 -1.99
CA TYR A 116 -13.05 -1.71 -1.57
C TYR A 116 -11.63 -1.22 -1.92
N PRO A 117 -11.42 0.11 -2.08
CA PRO A 117 -10.09 0.67 -2.31
C PRO A 117 -9.16 0.25 -1.17
N LYS A 118 -7.99 -0.28 -1.52
CA LYS A 118 -7.01 -0.75 -0.54
C LYS A 118 -5.84 0.20 -0.55
N SER A 119 -5.78 1.01 0.50
CA SER A 119 -4.59 1.76 0.87
C SER A 119 -3.70 0.85 1.71
N LYS A 120 -2.49 0.59 1.25
CA LYS A 120 -1.53 -0.27 1.94
C LYS A 120 -0.18 0.42 1.97
N ILE A 121 0.45 0.50 3.14
CA ILE A 121 1.83 0.96 3.26
C ILE A 121 2.64 -0.04 4.06
N ILE A 122 3.81 -0.37 3.52
CA ILE A 122 4.85 -1.18 4.14
C ILE A 122 6.03 -0.27 4.43
N ILE A 123 6.53 -0.29 5.65
CA ILE A 123 7.66 0.53 6.12
C ILE A 123 8.68 -0.40 6.75
N TYR A 124 9.92 -0.32 6.31
CA TYR A 124 10.91 -1.33 6.65
C TYR A 124 12.34 -0.79 6.71
N ASP A 125 13.15 -1.48 7.50
CA ASP A 125 14.62 -1.46 7.42
C ASP A 125 15.12 -2.92 7.46
N LYS A 126 16.43 -3.14 7.61
CA LYS A 126 17.02 -4.49 7.68
C LYS A 126 16.47 -5.35 8.84
N ASN A 127 15.94 -4.72 9.91
CA ASN A 127 15.63 -5.35 11.19
C ASN A 127 14.15 -5.25 11.59
N LYS A 128 13.39 -4.32 11.00
CA LYS A 128 12.02 -3.99 11.37
C LYS A 128 11.14 -3.87 10.15
N TYR A 129 9.89 -4.29 10.35
CA TYR A 129 8.85 -4.28 9.32
C TYR A 129 7.52 -3.85 9.93
N TYR A 130 6.88 -2.87 9.32
CA TYR A 130 5.56 -2.38 9.68
C TYR A 130 4.66 -2.44 8.45
N SER A 131 3.42 -2.90 8.60
CA SER A 131 2.42 -2.92 7.54
C SER A 131 1.14 -2.31 8.07
N PHE A 132 0.57 -1.38 7.30
CA PHE A 132 -0.74 -0.78 7.57
C PHE A 132 -1.59 -0.95 6.33
N ASP A 133 -2.81 -1.43 6.51
CA ASP A 133 -3.80 -1.62 5.47
C ASP A 133 -5.09 -0.91 5.89
N SER A 134 -5.73 -0.21 4.97
CA SER A 134 -7.01 0.47 5.15
C SER A 134 -7.88 0.27 3.91
N ASN A 135 -9.20 0.18 4.12
CA ASN A 135 -10.20 0.10 3.05
C ASN A 135 -10.77 1.49 2.69
N VAL A 136 -10.10 2.55 3.15
CA VAL A 136 -10.53 3.93 2.99
C VAL A 136 -9.61 4.60 1.98
N GLU A 137 -10.22 5.31 1.04
CA GLU A 137 -9.50 6.10 0.05
C GLU A 137 -8.59 7.14 0.73
N ASN A 138 -7.31 7.11 0.40
CA ASN A 138 -6.33 8.02 0.96
C ASN A 138 -6.23 9.31 0.15
N LYS A 139 -7.16 10.25 0.36
CA LYS A 139 -7.13 11.55 -0.36
C LYS A 139 -5.86 12.36 -0.14
N ASP A 140 -5.20 12.19 1.01
CA ASP A 140 -3.93 12.85 1.29
C ASP A 140 -2.77 12.26 0.48
N PHE A 141 -2.87 11.00 0.04
CA PHE A 141 -1.90 10.41 -0.87
C PHE A 141 -1.88 11.13 -2.22
N TYR A 142 -3.04 11.45 -2.81
CA TYR A 142 -3.07 12.20 -4.08
C TYR A 142 -2.44 13.59 -3.95
N LYS A 143 -2.65 14.29 -2.83
CA LYS A 143 -1.95 15.55 -2.54
C LYS A 143 -0.44 15.36 -2.40
N ILE A 144 0.02 14.22 -1.88
CA ILE A 144 1.45 13.91 -1.83
C ILE A 144 2.00 13.77 -3.25
N LEU A 145 1.27 13.08 -4.14
CA LEU A 145 1.65 12.98 -5.55
C LEU A 145 1.76 14.37 -6.19
N ASP A 146 0.74 15.21 -6.04
CA ASP A 146 0.74 16.58 -6.59
C ASP A 146 1.98 17.37 -6.16
N ASN A 147 2.32 17.28 -4.87
CA ASN A 147 3.49 17.97 -4.31
C ASN A 147 4.83 17.39 -4.77
N LEU A 148 4.91 16.07 -5.00
CA LEU A 148 6.14 15.42 -5.44
C LEU A 148 6.47 15.75 -6.90
N PHE A 149 5.45 15.90 -7.75
CA PHE A 149 5.63 16.14 -9.18
C PHE A 149 5.49 17.62 -9.57
N GLY A 150 5.03 18.48 -8.66
CA GLY A 150 4.81 19.90 -8.95
C GLY A 150 3.65 20.15 -9.93
N GLU A 151 2.89 19.09 -10.25
CA GLU A 151 1.76 19.10 -11.18
C GLU A 151 0.66 18.22 -10.61
N ASN A 152 -0.59 18.45 -11.05
CA ASN A 152 -1.72 17.61 -10.67
C ASN A 152 -1.50 16.16 -11.14
N HIS A 153 -1.70 15.19 -10.23
CA HIS A 153 -1.58 13.75 -10.47
C HIS A 153 -2.46 13.24 -11.63
N GLU A 154 -3.56 13.92 -11.98
CA GLU A 154 -4.34 13.62 -13.18
C GLU A 154 -3.56 13.87 -14.47
N LYS A 155 -2.69 14.89 -14.48
CA LYS A 155 -1.82 15.16 -15.62
C LYS A 155 -0.71 14.11 -15.70
N LEU A 156 -0.10 13.76 -14.57
CA LEU A 156 0.84 12.64 -14.48
C LEU A 156 0.21 11.34 -15.01
N LEU A 157 -1.04 11.05 -14.62
CA LEU A 157 -1.78 9.89 -15.10
C LEU A 157 -1.89 9.88 -16.63
N LYS A 158 -2.25 11.01 -17.24
CA LYS A 158 -2.34 11.16 -18.70
C LYS A 158 -0.99 10.92 -19.38
N GLU A 159 0.13 11.34 -18.78
CA GLU A 159 1.47 11.11 -19.33
C GLU A 159 1.88 9.64 -19.24
N LEU A 160 1.62 8.99 -18.11
CA LEU A 160 1.86 7.56 -17.88
C LEU A 160 1.06 6.68 -18.84
N GLU A 161 -0.13 7.12 -19.25
CA GLU A 161 -0.94 6.44 -20.27
C GLU A 161 -0.46 6.70 -21.71
N LYS A 162 0.07 7.90 -22.00
CA LYS A 162 0.55 8.29 -23.34
C LYS A 162 1.87 7.66 -23.73
N ALA A 163 2.76 7.37 -22.78
CA ALA A 163 4.07 6.77 -23.02
C ALA A 163 4.04 5.31 -23.54
N LYS A 164 2.86 4.82 -23.95
CA LYS A 164 2.59 3.47 -24.47
C LYS A 164 2.48 3.39 -26.00
N LYS A 165 2.97 4.38 -26.76
CA LYS A 165 3.02 4.29 -28.23
C LYS A 165 4.33 3.70 -28.71
#